data_AF-A0A8T4BJF9-F1
#
_entry.id   AF-A0A8T4BJF9-F1
#
_cell.length_a   1.000
_cell.length_b   1.000
_cell.length_c   1.000
_cell.angle_alpha   90.00
_cell.angle_beta   90.00
_cell.angle_gamma   90.00
#
_symmetry.space_group_name_H-M   'P 1'
#
loop_
_entity.id
_entity.type
_entity.pdbx_description
1 polymer ?
#
loop_
_entity_poly.entity_id
_entity_poly.type
_entity_poly.pdbx_seq_one_letter_code
_entity_poly.pdbx_strand_id
1 'polypeptide(L)'
;MEKLLVIILALSIVVVMQNESFAEKSTFFDSVKFIQYLDENTALEEVRNGNLDVYYYTISSDRLEDNQAREGLQVFDSTGGSYSILVNPAESEEFNPFSSKEIRFALNYLIDRKLIVNELMG
;
A
#
# COMPACT_ATOMS: atom_id res chain seq x y z
N MET A 1 -30.77 -15.85 55.01
CA MET A 1 -29.54 -15.88 54.19
C MET A 1 -29.84 -16.20 52.73
N GLU A 2 -30.73 -17.15 52.43
CA GLU A 2 -31.09 -17.54 51.06
C GLU A 2 -31.58 -16.36 50.18
N LYS A 3 -32.51 -15.53 50.69
CA LYS A 3 -32.99 -14.35 49.94
C LYS A 3 -31.90 -13.32 49.65
N LEU A 4 -30.91 -13.19 50.54
CA LEU A 4 -29.78 -12.27 50.36
C LEU A 4 -28.82 -12.78 49.29
N LEU A 5 -28.56 -14.10 49.27
CA LEU A 5 -27.76 -14.75 48.24
C LEU A 5 -28.39 -14.62 46.85
N VAL A 6 -29.72 -14.75 46.74
CA VAL A 6 -30.44 -14.57 45.48
C VAL A 6 -30.33 -13.13 44.98
N ILE A 7 -30.40 -12.14 45.87
CA ILE A 7 -30.23 -10.71 45.51
C ILE A 7 -28.80 -10.44 45.04
N ILE A 8 -27.79 -10.95 45.75
CA ILE A 8 -26.38 -10.79 45.38
C ILE A 8 -26.13 -11.45 44.02
N LEU A 9 -26.69 -12.64 43.77
CA LEU A 9 -26.57 -13.33 42.50
C LEU A 9 -27.24 -12.54 41.37
N ALA A 10 -28.45 -12.01 41.59
CA ALA A 10 -29.14 -11.18 40.61
C ALA A 10 -28.34 -9.91 40.26
N LEU A 11 -27.76 -9.24 41.27
CA LEU A 11 -26.90 -8.07 41.06
C LEU A 11 -25.62 -8.41 40.29
N SER A 12 -24.99 -9.55 40.60
CA SER A 12 -23.79 -9.98 39.87
C SER A 12 -24.06 -10.29 38.40
N ILE A 13 -25.23 -10.86 38.08
CA ILE A 13 -25.65 -11.14 36.69
C ILE A 13 -25.86 -9.83 35.91
N VAL A 14 -26.48 -8.83 36.53
CA VAL A 14 -26.67 -7.51 35.89
C VAL A 14 -25.33 -6.85 35.56
N VAL A 15 -24.36 -6.89 36.48
CA VAL A 15 -23.02 -6.32 36.24
C VAL A 15 -22.28 -7.03 35.09
N VAL A 16 -22.46 -8.35 34.94
CA VAL A 16 -21.86 -9.09 33.82
C VAL A 16 -22.54 -8.75 32.49
N MET A 17 -23.87 -8.60 32.48
CA MET A 17 -24.65 -8.29 31.27
C MET A 17 -24.46 -6.86 30.76
N GLN A 18 -23.91 -5.93 31.56
CA GLN A 18 -23.62 -4.57 31.13
C GLN A 18 -22.26 -4.39 30.45
N ASN A 19 -21.46 -5.46 30.31
CA ASN A 19 -20.26 -5.46 29.49
C ASN A 19 -20.61 -5.70 28.00
N GLU A 20 -21.51 -4.89 27.46
CA GLU A 20 -21.66 -4.76 26.01
C GLU A 20 -20.41 -4.04 25.50
N SER A 21 -19.41 -4.81 25.08
CA SER A 21 -18.26 -4.29 24.35
C SER A 21 -18.76 -3.88 22.96
N PHE A 22 -19.24 -2.65 22.82
CA PHE A 22 -19.45 -2.05 21.51
C PHE A 22 -18.09 -1.99 20.83
N ALA A 23 -17.90 -2.79 19.79
CA ALA A 23 -16.80 -2.57 18.87
C ALA A 23 -16.92 -1.13 18.37
N GLU A 24 -15.94 -0.29 18.70
CA GLU A 24 -15.82 1.04 18.12
C GLU A 24 -15.96 0.90 16.60
N LYS A 25 -16.87 1.69 15.99
CA LYS A 25 -17.25 1.52 14.59
C LYS A 25 -15.97 1.52 13.75
N SER A 26 -15.58 0.34 13.27
CA SER A 26 -14.19 0.04 12.90
C SER A 26 -13.66 0.87 11.72
N THR A 27 -14.53 1.58 11.00
CA THR A 27 -14.19 2.41 9.84
C THR A 27 -15.24 3.52 9.64
N PHE A 28 -14.82 4.69 9.13
CA PHE A 28 -15.68 5.85 8.86
C PHE A 28 -16.50 5.74 7.56
N PHE A 29 -16.39 4.63 6.82
CA PHE A 29 -17.06 4.41 5.53
C PHE A 29 -17.92 3.14 5.56
N ASP A 30 -18.95 3.10 4.70
CA ASP A 30 -19.86 1.94 4.56
C ASP A 30 -19.35 0.91 3.54
N SER A 31 -18.53 1.32 2.56
CA SER A 31 -17.96 0.43 1.55
C SER A 31 -16.66 0.96 0.96
N VAL A 32 -15.88 0.06 0.35
CA VAL A 32 -14.69 0.38 -0.44
C VAL A 32 -14.86 -0.20 -1.83
N LYS A 33 -14.61 0.61 -2.86
CA LYS A 33 -14.65 0.18 -4.26
C LYS A 33 -13.27 0.31 -4.89
N PHE A 34 -12.76 -0.79 -5.42
CA PHE A 34 -11.53 -0.80 -6.20
C PHE A 34 -11.86 -0.55 -7.67
N ILE A 35 -11.22 0.46 -8.26
CA ILE A 35 -11.37 0.85 -9.66
C ILE A 35 -10.01 0.76 -10.31
N GLN A 36 -9.94 0.13 -11.49
CA GLN A 36 -8.70 0.04 -12.25
C GLN A 36 -8.64 1.18 -13.28
N TYR A 37 -7.58 1.95 -13.21
CA TYR A 37 -7.16 2.87 -14.26
C TYR A 37 -5.82 2.38 -14.82
N LEU A 38 -5.74 2.25 -16.14
CA LEU A 38 -4.50 1.83 -16.82
C LEU A 38 -3.59 3.03 -17.12
N ASP A 39 -4.17 4.23 -17.18
CA ASP A 39 -3.47 5.48 -17.43
C ASP A 39 -3.40 6.30 -16.14
N GLU A 40 -2.19 6.69 -15.75
CA GLU A 40 -1.91 7.44 -14.52
C GLU A 40 -2.52 8.85 -14.56
N ASN A 41 -2.51 9.52 -15.71
CA ASN A 41 -3.05 10.87 -15.86
C ASN A 41 -4.57 10.88 -15.59
N THR A 42 -5.27 9.88 -16.14
CA THR A 42 -6.70 9.71 -15.91
C THR A 42 -6.98 9.50 -14.43
N ALA A 43 -6.23 8.62 -13.76
CA ALA A 43 -6.43 8.36 -12.33
C ALA A 43 -6.21 9.62 -11.48
N LEU A 44 -5.16 10.39 -11.79
CA LEU A 44 -4.84 11.64 -11.10
C LEU A 44 -5.99 12.67 -11.22
N GLU A 45 -6.57 12.78 -12.41
CA GLU A 45 -7.64 13.74 -12.66
C GLU A 45 -8.98 13.33 -12.06
N GLU A 46 -9.24 12.02 -11.94
CA GLU A 46 -10.38 11.51 -11.18
C GLU A 46 -10.25 11.84 -9.69
N VAL A 47 -9.03 11.83 -9.13
CA VAL A 47 -8.79 12.33 -7.75
C VAL A 47 -9.03 13.82 -7.67
N ARG A 48 -8.45 14.61 -8.57
CA ARG A 48 -8.59 16.07 -8.58
C ARG A 48 -10.06 16.50 -8.67
N ASN A 49 -10.86 15.79 -9.45
CA ASN A 49 -12.28 16.07 -9.65
C ASN A 49 -13.19 15.49 -8.54
N GLY A 50 -12.64 14.74 -7.58
CA GLY A 50 -13.40 14.13 -6.47
C GLY A 50 -14.22 12.90 -6.86
N ASN A 51 -13.95 12.29 -8.01
CA ASN A 51 -14.57 11.04 -8.44
C ASN A 51 -13.86 9.81 -7.85
N LEU A 52 -12.60 9.96 -7.48
CA LEU A 52 -11.77 8.95 -6.83
C LEU A 52 -11.22 9.51 -5.51
N ASP A 53 -11.52 8.87 -4.38
CA ASP A 53 -11.07 9.37 -3.07
C ASP A 53 -9.55 9.25 -2.89
N VAL A 54 -8.96 8.14 -3.35
CA VAL A 54 -7.52 7.85 -3.21
C VAL A 54 -7.02 7.10 -4.44
N TYR A 55 -5.93 7.60 -5.04
CA TYR A 55 -5.11 6.82 -5.97
C TYR A 55 -3.95 6.17 -5.20
N TYR A 56 -4.03 4.84 -5.03
CA TYR A 56 -3.10 4.08 -4.19
C TYR A 56 -1.93 3.50 -5.00
N TYR A 57 -1.21 4.35 -5.71
CA TYR A 57 0.02 4.00 -6.43
C TYR A 57 0.94 5.22 -6.55
N THR A 58 2.18 4.99 -6.98
CA THR A 58 3.14 6.08 -7.20
C THR A 58 2.69 6.96 -8.36
N ILE A 59 2.85 8.28 -8.20
CA ILE A 59 2.72 9.25 -9.28
C ILE A 59 4.12 9.76 -9.59
N SER A 60 4.45 9.87 -10.87
CA SER A 60 5.76 10.39 -11.29
C SER A 60 5.95 11.85 -10.84
N SER A 61 7.15 12.19 -10.35
CA SER A 61 7.42 13.51 -9.77
C SER A 61 7.25 14.66 -10.77
N ASP A 62 7.53 14.40 -12.06
CA ASP A 62 7.36 15.34 -13.18
C ASP A 62 5.93 15.89 -13.30
N ARG A 63 4.93 15.09 -12.89
CA ARG A 63 3.51 15.49 -12.89
C ARG A 63 3.11 16.34 -11.71
N LEU A 64 4.00 16.46 -10.72
CA LEU A 64 3.78 17.21 -9.49
C LEU A 64 4.86 18.28 -9.33
N GLU A 65 5.47 18.80 -10.39
CA GLU A 65 6.63 19.70 -10.24
C GLU A 65 6.25 21.03 -9.55
N ASP A 66 5.12 21.64 -9.92
CA ASP A 66 4.73 22.97 -9.46
C ASP A 66 3.49 22.99 -8.56
N ASN A 67 3.12 24.20 -8.10
CA ASN A 67 1.97 24.40 -7.22
C ASN A 67 0.63 24.27 -7.96
N GLN A 68 0.60 24.57 -9.26
CA GLN A 68 -0.61 24.46 -10.08
C GLN A 68 -0.95 22.98 -10.34
N ALA A 69 0.06 22.17 -10.62
CA ALA A 69 -0.08 20.73 -10.79
C ALA A 69 -0.60 20.03 -9.53
N ARG A 70 -0.27 20.56 -8.35
CA ARG A 70 -0.76 20.07 -7.05
C ARG A 70 -2.13 20.63 -6.65
N GLU A 71 -2.69 21.57 -7.38
CA GLU A 71 -3.99 22.15 -7.04
C GLU A 71 -5.08 21.06 -7.03
N GLY A 72 -5.88 21.03 -5.97
CA GLY A 72 -6.92 20.01 -5.77
C GLY A 72 -6.42 18.63 -5.37
N LEU A 73 -5.12 18.45 -5.10
CA LEU A 73 -4.53 17.16 -4.73
C LEU A 73 -3.89 17.21 -3.35
N GLN A 74 -4.15 16.19 -2.54
CA GLN A 74 -3.37 15.91 -1.33
C GLN A 74 -2.37 14.79 -1.64
N VAL A 75 -1.09 15.15 -1.70
CA VAL A 75 0.00 14.22 -2.00
C VAL A 75 0.71 13.84 -0.71
N PHE A 76 1.06 12.57 -0.58
CA PHE A 76 1.81 12.04 0.55
C PHE A 76 3.09 11.38 0.06
N ASP A 77 4.20 11.75 0.67
CA ASP A 77 5.46 11.04 0.47
C ASP A 77 5.45 9.73 1.26
N SER A 78 5.82 8.64 0.59
CA SER A 78 5.96 7.33 1.24
C SER A 78 7.31 6.73 0.87
N THR A 79 8.10 6.41 1.90
CA THR A 79 9.30 5.60 1.72
C THR A 79 8.89 4.14 1.73
N GLY A 80 8.73 3.54 0.55
CA GLY A 80 8.32 2.15 0.43
C GLY A 80 8.62 1.59 -0.95
N GLY A 81 9.09 0.35 -0.99
CA GLY A 81 9.38 -0.37 -2.23
C GLY A 81 10.87 -0.64 -2.46
N SER A 82 11.15 -1.77 -3.10
CA SER A 82 12.49 -2.12 -3.56
C SER A 82 12.38 -2.70 -4.96
N TYR A 83 13.08 -2.11 -5.91
CA TYR A 83 13.17 -2.67 -7.25
C TYR A 83 14.35 -3.63 -7.32
N SER A 84 14.14 -4.76 -7.96
CA SER A 84 15.18 -5.77 -8.17
C SER A 84 15.17 -6.21 -9.62
N ILE A 85 16.36 -6.32 -10.21
CA ILE A 85 16.53 -6.96 -11.50
C ILE A 85 16.77 -8.44 -11.23
N LEU A 86 15.83 -9.27 -11.70
CA LEU A 86 15.91 -10.72 -11.59
C LEU A 86 16.20 -11.31 -12.96
N VAL A 87 17.12 -12.27 -13.00
CA VAL A 87 17.49 -13.02 -14.21
C VAL A 87 17.26 -14.50 -13.96
N ASN A 88 16.88 -15.24 -15.01
CA ASN A 88 16.61 -16.67 -14.91
C ASN A 88 17.93 -17.48 -14.84
N PRO A 89 18.26 -18.14 -13.72
CA PRO A 89 19.50 -18.88 -13.59
C PRO A 89 19.41 -20.32 -14.11
N ALA A 90 18.26 -20.75 -14.64
CA ALA A 90 18.05 -22.13 -15.06
C ALA A 90 19.00 -22.54 -16.20
N GLU A 91 19.55 -23.75 -16.11
CA GLU A 91 20.22 -24.38 -17.23
C GLU A 91 19.19 -24.72 -18.33
N SER A 92 19.64 -24.65 -19.58
CA SER A 92 18.81 -24.94 -20.76
C SER A 92 19.66 -25.64 -21.83
N GLU A 93 18.99 -26.27 -22.80
CA GLU A 93 19.66 -26.89 -23.95
C GLU A 93 20.41 -25.85 -24.79
N GLU A 94 19.83 -24.65 -24.92
CA GLU A 94 20.52 -23.49 -25.49
C GLU A 94 21.37 -22.78 -24.44
N PHE A 95 22.42 -22.10 -24.89
CA PHE A 95 23.30 -21.33 -23.99
C PHE A 95 22.53 -20.22 -23.28
N ASN A 96 22.35 -20.35 -21.96
CA ASN A 96 21.87 -19.29 -21.08
C ASN A 96 23.04 -18.66 -20.32
N PRO A 97 23.44 -17.40 -20.60
CA PRO A 97 24.55 -16.74 -19.91
C PRO A 97 24.27 -16.55 -18.41
N PHE A 98 23.00 -16.47 -18.01
CA PHE A 98 22.63 -16.28 -16.62
C PHE A 98 22.66 -17.58 -15.81
N SER A 99 22.94 -18.75 -16.42
CA SER A 99 23.25 -19.97 -15.66
C SER A 99 24.56 -19.84 -14.86
N SER A 100 25.56 -19.11 -15.39
CA SER A 100 26.82 -18.82 -14.68
C SER A 100 26.62 -17.81 -13.53
N LYS A 101 27.09 -18.18 -12.35
CA LYS A 101 27.08 -17.30 -11.17
C LYS A 101 27.96 -16.08 -11.37
N GLU A 102 29.10 -16.25 -12.03
CA GLU A 102 30.09 -15.20 -12.30
C GLU A 102 29.47 -14.12 -13.20
N ILE A 103 28.71 -14.52 -14.23
CA ILE A 103 28.00 -13.58 -15.11
C ILE A 103 26.92 -12.82 -14.33
N ARG A 104 26.09 -13.51 -13.53
CA ARG A 104 25.08 -12.84 -12.68
C ARG A 104 25.71 -11.88 -11.68
N PHE A 105 26.88 -12.23 -11.15
CA PHE A 105 27.62 -11.37 -10.24
C PHE A 105 28.17 -10.13 -10.97
N ALA A 106 28.79 -10.32 -12.14
CA ALA A 106 29.30 -9.22 -12.96
C ALA A 106 28.20 -8.23 -13.38
N LEU A 107 26.99 -8.73 -13.71
CA LEU A 107 25.84 -7.89 -14.04
C LEU A 107 25.54 -6.85 -12.94
N ASN A 108 25.72 -7.19 -11.67
CA ASN A 108 25.48 -6.25 -10.57
C ASN A 108 26.40 -5.02 -10.59
N TYR A 109 27.57 -5.11 -11.23
CA TYR A 109 28.53 -4.01 -11.38
C TYR A 109 28.33 -3.19 -12.65
N LEU A 110 27.60 -3.72 -13.64
CA LEU A 110 27.26 -3.01 -14.87
C LEU A 110 26.03 -2.11 -14.71
N ILE A 111 25.22 -2.34 -13.67
CA ILE A 111 24.02 -1.56 -13.39
C ILE A 111 24.39 -0.29 -12.60
N ASP A 112 24.29 0.86 -13.27
CA ASP A 112 24.37 2.16 -12.60
C ASP A 112 23.05 2.47 -11.87
N ARG A 113 23.02 2.12 -10.58
CA ARG A 113 21.86 2.35 -9.72
C ARG A 113 21.63 3.83 -9.44
N LYS A 114 22.67 4.67 -9.49
CA LYS A 114 22.51 6.11 -9.26
C LYS A 114 21.81 6.76 -10.43
N LEU A 115 22.21 6.39 -11.65
CA LEU A 115 21.54 6.85 -12.86
C LEU A 115 20.06 6.45 -12.87
N ILE A 116 19.75 5.19 -12.58
CA ILE A 116 18.35 4.71 -12.55
C ILE A 116 17.51 5.52 -11.56
N VAL A 117 18.02 5.70 -10.32
CA VAL A 117 17.29 6.44 -9.29
C VAL A 117 17.06 7.90 -9.72
N ASN A 118 18.11 8.56 -10.22
CA ASN A 118 18.04 10.00 -10.49
C ASN A 118 17.27 10.35 -11.76
N GLU A 119 17.32 9.50 -12.79
CA GLU A 119 16.77 9.84 -14.12
C GLU A 119 15.46 9.13 -14.43
N LEU A 120 15.17 7.97 -13.81
CA LEU A 120 14.01 7.14 -14.14
C LEU A 120 12.98 7.04 -13.00
N MET A 121 13.41 7.23 -11.75
CA MET A 121 12.56 7.04 -10.57
C MET A 121 12.29 8.34 -9.80
N GLY A 122 12.71 9.48 -10.36
CA GLY A 122 12.62 10.80 -9.75
C GLY A 122 11.29 11.06 -9.07
#